data_AF-A0A386C727-F1
#
_entry.id   AF-A0A386C727-F1
#
_cell.length_a   1.000
_cell.length_b   1.000
_cell.length_c   1.000
_cell.angle_alpha   90.00
_cell.angle_beta   90.00
_cell.angle_gamma   90.00
#
_symmetry.space_group_name_H-M   'P 1'
#
loop_
_entity.id
_entity.type
_entity.pdbx_description
1 polymer ?
#
loop_
_entity_poly.entity_id
_entity_poly.type
_entity_poly.pdbx_seq_one_letter_code
_entity_poly.pdbx_strand_id
1 'polypeptide(L)'
;MTARAGRPFVKRFTEERELTVMLVVDLSGSGRFGSQRETKQRVAIEVGALLAFAAMRKNDKVGLLIFTDRVELYIPPQKGSRHVLRLVRELVAFRPRGVGTRVGAAADHLALVLRRRSV
;
A
#
# COMPACT_ATOMS: atom_id res chain seq x y z
N MET A 1 -8.99 -25.59 -47.43
CA MET A 1 -10.24 -25.09 -46.82
C MET A 1 -10.01 -24.83 -45.33
N THR A 2 -10.61 -23.74 -44.86
CA THR A 2 -10.84 -23.21 -43.49
C THR A 2 -11.05 -24.27 -42.39
N ALA A 3 -10.76 -24.06 -41.09
CA ALA A 3 -11.11 -22.91 -40.25
C ALA A 3 -10.26 -22.76 -38.96
N ARG A 4 -10.24 -21.51 -38.45
CA ARG A 4 -9.60 -21.00 -37.22
C ARG A 4 -10.20 -21.57 -35.93
N ALA A 5 -9.34 -21.85 -34.94
CA ALA A 5 -9.64 -21.69 -33.51
C ALA A 5 -8.38 -21.22 -32.76
N GLY A 6 -8.07 -19.93 -32.90
CA GLY A 6 -7.01 -19.25 -32.16
C GLY A 6 -7.49 -18.82 -30.78
N ARG A 7 -7.52 -19.75 -29.81
CA ARG A 7 -7.68 -19.42 -28.39
C ARG A 7 -6.56 -20.08 -27.60
N PRO A 8 -5.50 -19.34 -27.19
CA PRO A 8 -4.50 -19.90 -26.29
C PRO A 8 -5.16 -20.22 -24.95
N PHE A 9 -5.29 -21.50 -24.66
CA PHE A 9 -5.63 -21.98 -23.32
C PHE A 9 -4.38 -21.81 -22.46
N VAL A 10 -4.24 -20.65 -21.79
CA VAL A 10 -3.21 -20.50 -20.75
C VAL A 10 -3.68 -21.32 -19.55
N LYS A 11 -3.11 -22.51 -19.39
CA LYS A 11 -3.19 -23.30 -18.17
C LYS A 11 -2.44 -22.49 -17.08
N ARG A 12 -3.09 -21.48 -16.50
CA ARG A 12 -2.56 -20.70 -15.38
C ARG A 12 -2.55 -21.62 -14.17
N PHE A 13 -1.39 -22.23 -13.93
CA PHE A 13 -1.04 -22.72 -12.61
C PHE A 13 -1.05 -21.49 -11.68
N THR A 14 -2.17 -21.25 -11.00
CA THR A 14 -2.21 -20.30 -9.89
C THR A 14 -1.54 -20.99 -8.71
N GLU A 15 -0.21 -20.97 -8.69
CA GLU A 15 0.55 -21.23 -7.48
C GLU A 15 0.05 -20.22 -6.44
N GLU A 16 -0.51 -20.67 -5.31
CA GLU A 16 -0.87 -19.82 -4.18
C GLU A 16 0.42 -19.22 -3.60
N ARG A 17 0.92 -18.16 -4.22
CA ARG A 17 2.01 -17.37 -3.67
C ARG A 17 1.43 -16.42 -2.64
N GLU A 18 1.94 -16.49 -1.42
CA GLU A 18 1.68 -15.46 -0.41
C GLU A 18 2.06 -14.09 -0.97
N LEU A 19 1.08 -13.21 -1.19
CA LEU A 19 1.35 -11.87 -1.68
C LEU A 19 1.77 -10.98 -0.50
N THR A 20 2.66 -10.03 -0.78
CA THR A 20 3.03 -8.97 0.16
C THR A 20 2.46 -7.66 -0.35
N VAL A 21 1.48 -7.12 0.38
CA VAL A 21 0.84 -5.84 0.09
C VAL A 21 1.54 -4.75 0.91
N MET A 22 2.18 -3.80 0.24
CA MET A 22 2.76 -2.63 0.89
C MET A 22 1.86 -1.41 0.65
N LEU A 23 1.31 -0.84 1.72
CA LEU A 23 0.58 0.41 1.64
C LEU A 23 1.57 1.56 1.75
N VAL A 24 1.65 2.41 0.73
CA VAL A 24 2.54 3.56 0.68
C VAL A 24 1.68 4.81 0.60
N VAL A 25 1.59 5.56 1.70
CA VAL A 25 0.63 6.66 1.86
C VAL A 25 1.35 7.98 1.99
N ASP A 26 1.05 8.88 1.05
CA ASP A 26 1.49 10.26 1.06
C ASP A 26 0.60 11.07 2.01
N LEU A 27 1.17 11.56 3.11
CA LEU A 27 0.51 12.47 4.06
C LEU A 27 1.17 13.85 4.07
N SER A 28 1.84 14.23 2.97
CA SER A 28 2.44 15.54 2.80
C SER A 28 1.46 16.70 2.90
N GLY A 29 1.98 17.85 3.32
CA GLY A 29 1.23 19.08 3.51
C GLY A 29 0.97 19.90 2.24
N SER A 30 1.21 19.36 1.04
CA SER A 30 0.97 20.07 -0.24
C SER A 30 -0.53 20.10 -0.58
N GLY A 31 -1.24 20.85 0.24
CA GLY A 31 -2.64 21.23 0.10
C GLY A 31 -2.81 22.69 0.53
N ARG A 32 -2.10 23.63 -0.12
CA ARG A 32 -2.62 25.00 -0.31
C ARG A 32 -3.66 25.00 -1.45
N PHE A 33 -4.53 24.00 -1.48
CA PHE A 33 -5.65 23.91 -2.40
C PHE A 33 -6.81 23.18 -1.71
N GLY A 34 -7.83 23.97 -1.35
CA GLY A 34 -9.16 23.53 -0.93
C GLY A 34 -9.35 23.35 0.58
N SER A 35 -10.41 23.95 1.12
CA SER A 35 -10.99 23.76 2.46
C SER A 35 -11.47 22.32 2.75
N GLN A 36 -11.09 21.35 1.91
CA GLN A 36 -11.42 19.92 1.93
C GLN A 36 -10.19 19.03 2.19
N ARG A 37 -9.14 19.59 2.80
CA ARG A 37 -7.82 18.96 2.98
C ARG A 37 -7.88 17.69 3.84
N GLU A 38 -8.75 17.69 4.86
CA GLU A 38 -9.10 16.50 5.63
C GLU A 38 -9.68 15.39 4.74
N THR A 39 -10.46 15.73 3.72
CA THR A 39 -11.15 14.76 2.88
C THR A 39 -10.19 13.90 2.05
N LYS A 40 -9.12 14.49 1.48
CA LYS A 40 -8.16 13.72 0.65
C LYS A 40 -7.36 12.72 1.48
N GLN A 41 -6.87 13.14 2.64
CA GLN A 41 -6.17 12.26 3.57
C GLN A 41 -7.11 11.18 4.11
N ARG A 42 -8.34 11.56 4.48
CA ARG A 42 -9.37 10.63 4.94
C ARG A 42 -9.72 9.58 3.89
N VAL A 43 -9.88 9.96 2.61
CA VAL A 43 -10.12 9.01 1.52
C VAL A 43 -8.92 8.07 1.32
N ALA A 44 -7.68 8.58 1.36
CA ALA A 44 -6.49 7.73 1.26
C ALA A 44 -6.40 6.72 2.42
N ILE A 45 -6.75 7.15 3.64
CA ILE A 45 -6.82 6.30 4.83
C ILE A 45 -7.92 5.25 4.69
N GLU A 46 -9.12 5.63 4.25
CA GLU A 46 -10.25 4.71 4.04
C GLU A 46 -9.92 3.65 2.98
N VAL A 47 -9.36 4.06 1.84
CA VAL A 47 -8.93 3.15 0.78
C VAL A 47 -7.81 2.24 1.27
N GLY A 48 -6.81 2.79 1.98
CA GLY A 48 -5.72 2.01 2.57
C GLY A 48 -6.22 0.96 3.56
N ALA A 49 -7.18 1.33 4.43
CA ALA A 49 -7.79 0.41 5.38
C ALA A 49 -8.58 -0.70 4.68
N LEU A 50 -9.38 -0.36 3.65
CA LEU A 50 -10.13 -1.34 2.85
C LEU A 50 -9.21 -2.36 2.18
N LEU A 51 -8.10 -1.89 1.59
CA LEU A 51 -7.09 -2.76 0.97
C LEU A 51 -6.40 -3.67 2.01
N ALA A 52 -6.06 -3.13 3.18
CA ALA A 52 -5.48 -3.90 4.28
C ALA A 52 -6.42 -5.03 4.73
N PHE A 53 -7.71 -4.74 4.89
CA PHE A 53 -8.73 -5.74 5.24
C PHE A 53 -8.97 -6.77 4.12
N ALA A 54 -8.91 -6.36 2.85
CA ALA A 54 -9.02 -7.28 1.73
C ALA A 54 -7.85 -8.27 1.70
N ALA A 55 -6.62 -7.79 1.90
CA ALA A 55 -5.42 -8.61 2.00
C ALA A 55 -5.45 -9.54 3.23
N MET A 56 -5.97 -9.04 4.36
CA MET A 56 -6.17 -9.83 5.58
C MET A 56 -7.04 -11.07 5.32
N ARG A 57 -8.14 -10.92 4.55
CA ARG A 57 -9.04 -12.05 4.23
C ARG A 57 -8.38 -13.15 3.41
N LYS A 58 -7.32 -12.81 2.66
CA LYS A 58 -6.49 -13.75 1.89
C LYS A 58 -5.27 -14.24 2.66
N ASN A 59 -5.11 -13.84 3.93
CA ASN A 59 -3.94 -14.16 4.76
C ASN A 59 -2.60 -13.73 4.12
N ASP A 60 -2.64 -12.64 3.35
CA ASP A 60 -1.47 -12.00 2.75
C ASP A 60 -0.71 -11.17 3.79
N LYS A 61 0.59 -10.92 3.54
CA LYS A 61 1.39 -10.01 4.38
C LYS A 61 1.01 -8.57 4.04
N VAL A 62 0.81 -7.74 5.06
CA VAL A 62 0.52 -6.31 4.86
C VAL A 62 1.54 -5.46 5.59
N GLY A 63 2.16 -4.51 4.89
CA GLY A 63 3.07 -3.50 5.45
C GLY A 63 2.55 -2.09 5.22
N LEU A 64 3.15 -1.12 5.89
CA LEU A 64 2.78 0.29 5.80
C LEU A 64 4.03 1.17 5.75
N LEU A 65 4.03 2.13 4.82
CA LEU A 65 4.98 3.22 4.73
C LEU A 65 4.19 4.53 4.63
N ILE A 66 4.35 5.41 5.61
CA ILE A 66 3.84 6.77 5.56
C ILE A 66 5.00 7.69 5.23
N PHE A 67 4.79 8.61 4.30
CA PHE A 67 5.81 9.58 3.92
C PHE A 67 5.24 10.98 3.67
N THR A 68 6.12 11.96 3.81
CA THR A 68 5.94 13.37 3.46
C THR A 68 7.15 13.81 2.61
N ASP A 69 7.91 14.81 3.04
CA ASP A 69 9.26 15.10 2.57
C ASP A 69 10.27 14.12 3.19
N ARG A 70 9.83 13.15 3.98
CA ARG A 70 10.66 12.10 4.56
C ARG A 70 9.85 10.84 4.79
N VAL A 71 10.54 9.74 5.09
CA VAL A 71 9.87 8.59 5.69
C VAL A 71 9.44 8.96 7.10
N GLU A 72 8.14 8.88 7.36
CA GLU A 72 7.52 9.28 8.62
C GLU A 72 7.27 8.06 9.52
N LEU A 73 6.81 6.96 8.93
CA LEU A 73 6.56 5.70 9.61
C LEU A 73 6.77 4.54 8.65
N TYR A 74 7.50 3.52 9.09
CA TYR A 74 7.62 2.25 8.39
C TYR A 74 7.22 1.11 9.33
N ILE A 75 6.32 0.25 8.85
CA ILE A 75 5.92 -0.99 9.51
C ILE A 75 6.12 -2.14 8.52
N PRO A 76 6.98 -3.11 8.84
CA PRO A 76 7.29 -4.20 7.93
C PRO A 76 6.07 -5.09 7.68
N PRO A 77 5.99 -5.76 6.51
CA PRO A 77 4.88 -6.63 6.20
C PRO A 77 4.79 -7.84 7.13
N GLN A 78 3.64 -8.02 7.78
CA GLN A 78 3.34 -9.20 8.59
C GLN A 78 1.90 -9.67 8.34
N LYS A 79 1.59 -10.88 8.81
CA LYS A 79 0.26 -11.49 8.71
C LYS A 79 -0.55 -11.27 9.98
N GLY A 80 -1.85 -11.52 9.85
CA GLY A 80 -2.77 -11.64 10.97
C GLY A 80 -3.59 -10.38 11.24
N SER A 81 -4.79 -10.60 11.76
CA SER A 81 -5.77 -9.55 12.01
C SER A 81 -5.28 -8.48 12.99
N ARG A 82 -4.54 -8.88 14.03
CA ARG A 82 -3.95 -7.92 15.00
C ARG A 82 -2.97 -6.97 14.32
N HIS A 83 -2.16 -7.47 13.38
CA HIS A 83 -1.22 -6.63 12.63
C HIS A 83 -1.96 -5.65 11.72
N VAL A 84 -2.95 -6.14 10.96
CA VAL A 84 -3.75 -5.29 10.07
C VAL A 84 -4.51 -4.21 10.84
N LEU A 85 -5.12 -4.54 11.99
CA LEU A 85 -5.77 -3.56 12.86
C LEU A 85 -4.78 -2.52 13.40
N ARG A 86 -3.53 -2.91 13.69
CA ARG A 86 -2.47 -1.95 14.05
C ARG A 86 -2.19 -1.00 12.89
N LEU A 87 -2.03 -1.50 11.66
CA LEU A 87 -1.79 -0.64 10.49
C LEU A 87 -2.91 0.38 10.28
N VAL A 88 -4.17 -0.05 10.40
CA VAL A 88 -5.33 0.85 10.26
C VAL A 88 -5.34 1.91 11.36
N ARG A 89 -5.03 1.55 12.61
CA ARG A 89 -4.92 2.51 13.72
C ARG A 89 -3.85 3.56 13.45
N GLU A 90 -2.69 3.12 12.98
CA GLU A 90 -1.61 4.04 12.61
C GLU A 90 -2.07 4.97 11.50
N LEU A 91 -2.63 4.45 10.41
CA LEU A 91 -3.17 5.27 9.31
C LEU A 91 -4.16 6.34 9.78
N VAL A 92 -5.09 6.00 10.67
CA VAL A 92 -6.14 6.91 11.16
C VAL A 92 -5.60 7.94 12.15
N ALA A 93 -4.68 7.53 13.04
CA ALA A 93 -4.19 8.39 14.11
C ALA A 93 -2.91 9.17 13.74
N PHE A 94 -2.29 8.86 12.60
CA PHE A 94 -1.01 9.44 12.23
C PHE A 94 -1.12 10.95 12.00
N ARG A 95 -0.21 11.70 12.64
CA ARG A 95 -0.03 13.13 12.38
C ARG A 95 1.33 13.36 11.73
N PRO A 96 1.38 13.80 10.46
CA PRO A 96 2.64 14.04 9.77
C PRO A 96 3.44 15.16 10.44
N ARG A 97 4.76 15.00 10.50
CA ARG A 97 5.68 16.03 10.99
C ARG A 97 6.16 16.93 9.86
N GLY A 98 6.34 16.35 8.69
CA GLY A 98 6.69 17.02 7.46
C GLY A 98 5.48 17.64 6.75
N VAL A 99 5.74 18.69 5.98
CA VAL A 99 4.73 19.41 5.19
C VAL A 99 5.01 19.37 3.69
N GLY A 100 6.19 18.90 3.28
CA GLY A 100 6.53 18.72 1.87
C GLY A 100 6.22 17.32 1.37
N THR A 101 6.42 17.09 0.08
CA THR A 101 6.23 15.79 -0.58
C THR A 101 7.53 15.37 -1.24
N ARG A 102 8.05 14.17 -0.94
CA ARG A 102 9.20 13.58 -1.62
C ARG A 102 9.01 12.08 -1.80
N VAL A 103 8.33 11.72 -2.89
CA VAL A 103 8.11 10.32 -3.29
C VAL A 103 9.43 9.55 -3.45
N GLY A 104 10.50 10.21 -3.91
CA GLY A 104 11.82 9.60 -4.01
C GLY A 104 12.32 9.02 -2.69
N ALA A 105 12.13 9.73 -1.56
CA ALA A 105 12.55 9.22 -0.25
C ALA A 105 11.77 7.96 0.16
N ALA A 106 10.50 7.85 -0.23
CA ALA A 106 9.71 6.65 0.00
C ALA A 106 10.17 5.49 -0.91
N ALA A 107 10.41 5.77 -2.19
CA ALA A 107 10.88 4.78 -3.16
C ALA A 107 12.27 4.22 -2.77
N ASP A 108 13.21 5.10 -2.38
CA ASP A 108 14.55 4.70 -1.92
C ASP A 108 14.45 3.81 -0.68
N HIS A 109 13.60 4.18 0.28
CA HIS A 109 13.38 3.37 1.47
C HIS A 109 12.80 2.00 1.13
N LEU A 110 11.79 1.94 0.25
CA LEU A 110 11.20 0.68 -0.22
C LEU A 110 12.22 -0.20 -0.93
N ALA A 111 13.06 0.37 -1.80
CA ALA A 111 14.10 -0.37 -2.50
C ALA A 111 15.12 -1.01 -1.53
N LEU A 112 15.38 -0.37 -0.39
CA LEU A 112 16.26 -0.90 0.65
C LEU A 112 15.61 -2.02 1.48
N VAL A 113 14.35 -1.85 1.86
CA VAL A 113 13.67 -2.76 2.81
C VAL A 113 12.96 -3.93 2.13
N LEU A 114 12.53 -3.79 0.88
CA LEU A 114 11.93 -4.86 0.09
C LEU A 114 13.04 -5.70 -0.57
N ARG A 115 13.71 -6.54 0.23
CA ARG A 115 14.64 -7.54 -0.34
C ARG A 115 13.87 -8.64 -1.09
N ARG A 116 14.02 -8.60 -2.42
CA ARG A 116 13.64 -9.58 -3.46
C ARG A 116 12.18 -9.59 -3.93
N ARG A 117 12.02 -9.24 -5.22
CA ARG A 117 10.91 -9.54 -6.15
C ARG A 117 9.50 -9.38 -5.57
N SER A 118 9.03 -8.15 -5.56
CA SER A 118 7.60 -7.81 -5.52
C SER A 118 7.29 -7.01 -6.77
N VAL A 119 6.32 -7.48 -7.56
CA VAL A 119 5.75 -6.75 -8.71
C VAL A 119 4.86 -5.63 -8.19
#